data_AF-A0A521F293-F1
#
_entry.id   AF-A0A521F293-F1
#
_cell.length_a   1.000
_cell.length_b   1.000
_cell.length_c   1.000
_cell.angle_alpha   90.00
_cell.angle_beta   90.00
_cell.angle_gamma   90.00
#
_symmetry.space_group_name_H-M   'P 1'
#
loop_
_entity.id
_entity.type
_entity.pdbx_description
1 polymer ?
#
loop_
_entity_poly.entity_id
_entity_poly.type
_entity_poly.pdbx_seq_one_letter_code
_entity_poly.pdbx_strand_id
1 'polypeptide(L)'
;MPAGGIELMPKDEVLSLEEIAEVIRQGAMLGITKIRLTGGEPLVRKGIVHLVEMISQVEGIQEVAMTTNGVLLDKYAADLKKAGLTRVNISLDTLDAEDFKNITRLGNLEDVKRGIAAARDAGLTPIKINTVKTPSSKKQDIDALKQFCANEGLSIRFIRQMDLETGDFSVVEGGEGGNCKICNRLRLMANGEIKPCLFSGKGFNVKEHGIKEAFMLALGAKPARGTVSKNHKFYNIGG
;
A
#
# COMPACT_ATOMS: atom_id res chain seq x y z
N MET A 1 1.95 -11.94 -6.08
CA MET A 1 3.39 -12.27 -6.27
C MET A 1 3.56 -12.96 -7.64
N PRO A 2 4.66 -12.83 -8.40
CA PRO A 2 4.93 -13.60 -9.64
C PRO A 2 5.33 -15.06 -9.34
N ALA A 3 5.14 -15.98 -10.31
CA ALA A 3 5.24 -17.43 -10.08
C ALA A 3 6.68 -17.89 -9.81
N GLY A 4 7.66 -17.23 -10.44
CA GLY A 4 9.09 -17.46 -10.21
C GLY A 4 9.68 -16.72 -9.01
N GLY A 5 8.86 -16.13 -8.13
CA GLY A 5 9.35 -15.26 -7.05
C GLY A 5 9.74 -13.86 -7.53
N ILE A 6 10.06 -12.98 -6.58
CA ILE A 6 10.49 -11.60 -6.86
C ILE A 6 12.02 -11.57 -6.73
N GLU A 7 12.70 -11.04 -7.74
CA GLU A 7 14.14 -10.77 -7.67
C GLU A 7 14.40 -9.77 -6.54
N LEU A 8 15.22 -10.18 -5.56
CA LEU A 8 15.50 -9.37 -4.39
C LEU A 8 16.51 -8.30 -4.76
N MET A 9 16.19 -7.05 -4.44
CA MET A 9 17.13 -5.94 -4.61
C MET A 9 18.33 -6.11 -3.66
N PRO A 10 19.55 -5.72 -4.09
CA PRO A 10 20.70 -5.60 -3.19
C PRO A 10 20.36 -4.70 -2.00
N LYS A 11 20.82 -5.07 -0.80
CA LYS A 11 20.45 -4.36 0.44
C LYS A 11 20.89 -2.89 0.44
N ASP A 12 22.01 -2.63 -0.22
CA ASP A 12 22.67 -1.35 -0.43
C ASP A 12 21.90 -0.41 -1.38
N GLU A 13 21.05 -0.96 -2.24
CA GLU A 13 20.14 -0.17 -3.07
C GLU A 13 18.88 0.26 -2.31
N VAL A 14 18.44 -0.53 -1.32
CA VAL A 14 17.25 -0.26 -0.52
C VAL A 14 17.52 0.81 0.53
N LEU A 15 16.57 1.73 0.72
CA LEU A 15 16.64 2.71 1.81
C LEU A 15 16.59 2.03 3.18
N SER A 16 17.46 2.47 4.07
CA SER A 16 17.38 2.24 5.51
C SER A 16 16.12 2.87 6.11
N LEU A 17 15.79 2.49 7.34
CA LEU A 17 14.58 3.02 8.00
C LEU A 17 14.76 4.52 8.30
N GLU A 18 15.99 4.91 8.63
CA GLU A 18 16.42 6.26 8.93
C GLU A 18 16.37 7.15 7.68
N GLU A 19 16.84 6.64 6.53
CA GLU A 19 16.70 7.35 5.25
C GLU A 19 15.23 7.54 4.87
N ILE A 20 14.37 6.53 5.06
CA ILE A 20 12.93 6.65 4.81
C ILE A 20 12.32 7.73 5.72
N ALA A 21 12.65 7.71 7.02
CA ALA A 21 12.15 8.69 7.97
C ALA A 21 12.59 10.12 7.60
N GLU A 22 13.83 10.30 7.11
CA GLU A 22 14.31 11.60 6.66
C GLU A 22 13.62 12.07 5.38
N VAL A 23 13.38 11.18 4.42
CA VAL A 23 12.58 11.51 3.22
C VAL A 23 11.19 11.98 3.62
N ILE A 24 10.56 11.30 4.58
CA ILE A 24 9.23 11.66 5.08
C ILE A 24 9.25 13.00 5.81
N ARG A 25 10.27 13.28 6.63
CA ARG A 25 10.45 14.57 7.32
C ARG A 25 10.51 15.74 6.34
N GLN A 26 11.33 15.64 5.30
CA GLN A 26 11.41 16.66 4.25
C GLN A 26 10.09 16.77 3.47
N GLY A 27 9.43 15.64 3.19
CA GLY A 27 8.11 15.62 2.57
C GLY A 27 7.04 16.32 3.41
N ALA A 28 7.08 16.16 4.73
CA ALA A 28 6.16 16.82 5.67
C ALA A 28 6.33 18.34 5.64
N MET A 29 7.58 18.84 5.55
CA MET A 29 7.87 20.27 5.36
C MET A 29 7.31 20.83 4.04
N LEU A 30 7.07 19.97 3.05
CA LEU A 30 6.43 20.33 1.76
C LEU A 30 4.90 20.16 1.78
N GLY A 31 4.31 19.84 2.94
CA GLY A 31 2.85 19.74 3.14
C GLY A 31 2.28 18.32 3.03
N ILE A 32 3.11 17.28 2.99
CA ILE A 32 2.62 15.90 3.10
C ILE A 32 2.15 15.66 4.54
N THR A 33 0.88 15.30 4.70
CA THR A 33 0.29 15.03 6.04
C THR A 33 -0.10 13.58 6.25
N LYS A 34 -0.09 12.75 5.20
CA LYS A 34 -0.56 11.35 5.26
C LYS A 34 0.45 10.41 4.61
N ILE A 35 0.88 9.42 5.36
CA ILE A 35 1.78 8.37 4.90
C ILE A 35 1.02 7.05 4.78
N ARG A 36 1.24 6.35 3.66
CA ARG A 36 0.73 5.00 3.47
C ARG A 36 1.88 4.04 3.21
N LEU A 37 2.20 3.22 4.19
CA LEU A 37 3.16 2.14 4.07
C LEU A 37 2.56 1.01 3.24
N THR A 38 3.30 0.59 2.23
CA THR A 38 2.98 -0.54 1.39
C THR A 38 4.29 -1.25 1.02
N GLY A 39 4.39 -1.86 -0.16
CA GLY A 39 5.47 -2.81 -0.43
C GLY A 39 5.04 -3.94 -1.35
N GLY A 40 5.84 -5.00 -1.36
CA GLY A 40 5.28 -6.35 -1.53
C GLY A 40 4.37 -6.65 -0.35
N GLU A 41 4.94 -7.02 0.80
CA GLU A 41 4.24 -7.13 2.08
C GLU A 41 5.01 -6.33 3.16
N PRO A 42 4.48 -5.21 3.68
CA PRO A 42 5.22 -4.38 4.65
C PRO A 42 5.58 -5.13 5.94
N LEU A 43 4.76 -6.09 6.38
CA LEU A 43 4.99 -6.83 7.63
C LEU A 43 6.18 -7.80 7.56
N VAL A 44 6.75 -8.06 6.37
CA VAL A 44 8.01 -8.83 6.25
C VAL A 44 9.25 -7.95 6.42
N ARG A 45 9.11 -6.62 6.39
CA ARG A 45 10.24 -5.70 6.57
C ARG A 45 10.67 -5.72 8.04
N LYS A 46 11.90 -6.15 8.29
CA LYS A 46 12.51 -6.04 9.62
C LYS A 46 12.49 -4.59 10.09
N GLY A 47 12.05 -4.38 11.34
CA GLY A 47 11.95 -3.06 11.97
C GLY A 47 10.70 -2.26 11.58
N ILE A 48 9.68 -2.87 10.98
CA ILE A 48 8.46 -2.15 10.54
C ILE A 48 7.77 -1.37 11.66
N VAL A 49 7.71 -1.92 12.88
CA VAL A 49 7.12 -1.23 14.04
C VAL A 49 7.92 0.04 14.37
N HIS A 50 9.25 -0.05 14.39
CA HIS A 50 10.12 1.08 14.64
C HIS A 50 10.01 2.14 13.53
N LEU A 51 9.84 1.73 12.28
CA LEU A 51 9.59 2.67 11.18
C LEU A 51 8.27 3.43 11.39
N VAL A 52 7.19 2.76 11.78
CA VAL A 52 5.91 3.43 12.10
C VAL A 52 6.11 4.45 13.23
N GLU A 53 6.85 4.09 14.27
CA GLU A 53 7.17 4.98 15.39
C GLU A 53 7.94 6.23 14.95
N MET A 54 8.99 6.07 14.14
CA MET A 54 9.73 7.20 13.60
C MET A 54 8.85 8.12 12.77
N ILE A 55 7.97 7.55 11.93
CA ILE A 55 7.07 8.33 11.06
C ILE A 55 6.01 9.07 11.87
N SER A 56 5.42 8.44 12.89
CA SER A 56 4.35 9.04 13.69
C SER A 56 4.85 10.22 14.54
N GLN A 57 6.15 10.29 14.81
CA GLN A 57 6.81 11.39 15.52
C GLN A 57 7.20 12.56 14.60
N VAL A 58 7.04 12.45 13.28
CA VAL A 58 7.36 13.54 12.36
C VAL A 58 6.29 14.62 12.45
N GLU A 59 6.71 15.84 12.82
CA GLU A 59 5.84 17.01 12.85
C GLU A 59 5.17 17.25 11.48
N GLY A 60 3.85 17.48 11.49
CA GLY A 60 3.04 17.65 10.28
C GLY A 60 2.40 16.37 9.75
N ILE A 61 2.89 15.18 10.14
CA ILE A 61 2.22 13.92 9.81
C ILE A 61 1.02 13.71 10.72
N GLN A 62 -0.14 13.52 10.11
CA GLN A 62 -1.44 13.39 10.78
C GLN A 62 -2.00 11.97 10.71
N GLU A 63 -1.63 11.19 9.68
CA GLU A 63 -2.10 9.81 9.49
C GLU A 63 -0.96 8.93 9.01
N VAL A 64 -0.75 7.80 9.69
CA VAL A 64 0.07 6.69 9.20
C VAL A 64 -0.86 5.51 8.96
N ALA A 65 -0.99 5.10 7.70
CA ALA A 65 -1.78 3.94 7.32
C ALA A 65 -0.91 2.87 6.69
N MET A 66 -1.35 1.61 6.73
CA MET A 66 -0.65 0.49 6.09
C MET A 66 -1.58 -0.23 5.13
N THR A 67 -1.04 -0.76 4.02
CA THR A 67 -1.72 -1.76 3.20
C THR A 67 -0.96 -3.09 3.29
N THR A 68 -1.62 -4.15 3.76
CA THR A 68 -1.04 -5.48 4.00
C THR A 68 -1.97 -6.57 3.47
N ASN A 69 -1.45 -7.78 3.24
CA ASN A 69 -2.27 -8.98 3.02
C ASN A 69 -2.94 -9.50 4.31
N GLY A 70 -2.56 -8.98 5.49
CA GLY A 70 -3.18 -9.29 6.77
C GLY A 70 -2.72 -10.60 7.44
N VAL A 71 -1.94 -11.44 6.77
CA VAL A 71 -1.55 -12.77 7.27
C VAL A 71 -0.68 -12.70 8.53
N LEU A 72 0.18 -11.68 8.63
CA LEU A 72 1.05 -11.46 9.80
C LEU A 72 0.48 -10.45 10.78
N LEU A 73 -0.70 -9.88 10.50
CA LEU A 73 -1.19 -8.72 11.23
C LEU A 73 -1.55 -9.03 12.68
N ASP A 74 -1.93 -10.27 12.98
CA ASP A 74 -2.21 -10.75 14.34
C ASP A 74 -0.99 -10.60 15.28
N LYS A 75 0.22 -10.79 14.75
CA LYS A 75 1.48 -10.64 15.50
C LYS A 75 1.89 -9.19 15.73
N TYR A 76 1.43 -8.26 14.89
CA TYR A 76 1.95 -6.88 14.87
C TYR A 76 0.92 -5.81 15.22
N ALA A 77 -0.39 -6.09 15.18
CA ALA A 77 -1.43 -5.07 15.27
C ALA A 77 -1.32 -4.18 16.52
N ALA A 78 -1.11 -4.79 17.70
CA ALA A 78 -0.98 -4.06 18.95
C ALA A 78 0.26 -3.16 18.98
N ASP A 79 1.41 -3.69 18.58
CA ASP A 79 2.67 -2.94 18.54
C ASP A 79 2.63 -1.81 17.51
N LEU A 80 2.05 -2.07 16.33
CA LEU A 80 1.85 -1.06 15.29
C LEU A 80 0.93 0.06 15.78
N LYS A 81 -0.17 -0.26 16.47
CA LYS A 81 -1.04 0.75 17.07
C LYS A 81 -0.26 1.61 18.07
N LYS A 82 0.48 0.96 18.98
CA LYS A 82 1.28 1.65 20.00
C LYS A 82 2.33 2.57 19.36
N ALA A 83 2.93 2.16 18.25
CA ALA A 83 3.86 2.95 17.46
C ALA A 83 3.20 4.14 16.72
N GLY A 84 1.88 4.25 16.70
CA GLY A 84 1.14 5.35 16.09
C GLY A 84 0.50 5.02 14.73
N LEU A 85 0.42 3.74 14.34
CA LEU A 85 -0.36 3.34 13.16
C LEU A 85 -1.83 3.67 13.40
N THR A 86 -2.43 4.43 12.47
CA THR A 86 -3.81 4.88 12.60
C THR A 86 -4.79 3.80 12.13
N ARG A 87 -4.55 3.24 10.94
CA ARG A 87 -5.46 2.31 10.27
C ARG A 87 -4.79 1.40 9.27
N VAL A 88 -5.50 0.33 8.90
CA VAL A 88 -5.03 -0.67 7.94
C VAL A 88 -6.00 -0.82 6.76
N ASN A 89 -5.42 -1.08 5.59
CA ASN A 89 -6.11 -1.65 4.45
C ASN A 89 -5.63 -3.10 4.29
N ILE A 90 -6.56 -4.04 4.20
CA ILE A 90 -6.25 -5.47 4.08
C ILE A 90 -6.68 -5.93 2.68
N SER A 91 -5.76 -6.52 1.93
CA SER A 91 -6.06 -7.13 0.63
C SER A 91 -6.72 -8.50 0.85
N LEU A 92 -7.96 -8.65 0.39
CA LEU A 92 -8.74 -9.88 0.49
C LEU A 92 -9.63 -10.02 -0.75
N ASP A 93 -9.24 -10.91 -1.65
CA ASP A 93 -9.89 -11.07 -2.97
C ASP A 93 -11.02 -12.12 -2.97
N THR A 94 -11.03 -13.03 -2.01
CA THR A 94 -12.05 -14.10 -1.90
C THR A 94 -12.16 -14.61 -0.45
N LEU A 95 -13.33 -15.15 -0.10
CA LEU A 95 -13.59 -15.86 1.15
C LEU A 95 -13.59 -17.39 0.97
N ASP A 96 -13.43 -17.87 -0.25
CA ASP A 96 -13.21 -19.29 -0.51
C ASP A 96 -11.75 -19.65 -0.22
N ALA A 97 -11.53 -20.64 0.63
CA ALA A 97 -10.19 -20.99 1.11
C ALA A 97 -9.30 -21.57 -0.01
N GLU A 98 -9.88 -22.28 -0.97
CA GLU A 98 -9.15 -22.88 -2.09
C GLU A 98 -8.77 -21.80 -3.10
N ASP A 99 -9.70 -20.95 -3.51
CA ASP A 99 -9.42 -19.79 -4.34
C ASP A 99 -8.41 -18.85 -3.67
N PHE A 100 -8.54 -18.61 -2.36
CA PHE A 100 -7.61 -17.78 -1.61
C PHE A 100 -6.19 -18.35 -1.68
N LYS A 101 -6.04 -19.66 -1.44
CA LYS A 101 -4.76 -20.35 -1.51
C LYS A 101 -4.17 -20.31 -2.92
N ASN A 102 -5.01 -20.42 -3.97
CA ASN A 102 -4.60 -20.34 -5.37
C ASN A 102 -4.14 -18.92 -5.75
N ILE A 103 -4.86 -17.88 -5.32
CA ILE A 103 -4.55 -16.46 -5.60
C ILE A 103 -3.27 -16.05 -4.86
N THR A 104 -3.17 -16.39 -3.57
CA THR A 104 -2.06 -15.97 -2.71
C THR A 104 -0.84 -16.89 -2.81
N ARG A 105 -1.01 -18.08 -3.40
CA ARG A 105 0.02 -19.12 -3.56
C ARG A 105 0.64 -19.50 -2.22
N LEU A 106 -0.17 -20.10 -1.34
CA LEU A 106 0.15 -20.65 0.01
C LEU A 106 -0.38 -19.82 1.21
N GLY A 107 -1.17 -18.76 0.99
CA GLY A 107 -1.83 -18.07 2.10
C GLY A 107 -2.95 -18.89 2.74
N ASN A 108 -3.22 -18.62 4.02
CA ASN A 108 -4.36 -19.17 4.75
C ASN A 108 -5.35 -18.04 5.10
N LEU A 109 -6.61 -18.22 4.69
CA LEU A 109 -7.68 -17.24 4.94
C LEU A 109 -7.91 -17.02 6.44
N GLU A 110 -7.76 -18.05 7.26
CA GLU A 110 -7.94 -17.93 8.70
C GLU A 110 -6.89 -17.03 9.35
N ASP A 111 -5.69 -16.95 8.79
CA ASP A 111 -4.65 -16.03 9.26
C ASP A 111 -5.05 -14.57 9.00
N VAL A 112 -5.67 -14.29 7.85
CA VAL A 112 -6.20 -12.96 7.54
C VAL A 112 -7.35 -12.60 8.47
N LYS A 113 -8.27 -13.54 8.76
CA LYS A 113 -9.37 -13.31 9.71
C LYS A 113 -8.84 -13.00 11.12
N ARG A 114 -7.83 -13.73 11.60
CA ARG A 114 -7.15 -13.40 12.86
C ARG A 114 -6.48 -12.03 12.82
N GLY A 115 -5.84 -11.68 11.70
CA GLY A 115 -5.28 -10.36 11.48
C GLY A 115 -6.31 -9.23 11.53
N ILE A 116 -7.50 -9.43 10.94
CA ILE A 116 -8.63 -8.50 11.01
C ILE A 116 -9.09 -8.33 12.46
N ALA A 117 -9.29 -9.44 13.19
CA ALA A 117 -9.69 -9.39 14.59
C ALA A 117 -8.67 -8.65 15.45
N ALA A 118 -7.38 -8.96 15.33
CA ALA A 118 -6.32 -8.29 16.07
C ALA A 118 -6.22 -6.79 15.74
N ALA A 119 -6.42 -6.40 14.48
CA ALA A 119 -6.45 -5.00 14.09
C ALA A 119 -7.62 -4.24 14.72
N ARG A 120 -8.79 -4.89 14.80
CA ARG A 120 -9.97 -4.34 15.47
C ARG A 120 -9.71 -4.19 16.97
N ASP A 121 -9.19 -5.23 17.61
CA ASP A 121 -8.93 -5.25 19.05
C ASP A 121 -7.86 -4.21 19.45
N ALA A 122 -6.86 -3.99 18.57
CA ALA A 122 -5.89 -2.91 18.73
C ALA A 122 -6.45 -1.51 18.42
N GLY A 123 -7.69 -1.38 17.91
CA GLY A 123 -8.28 -0.08 17.58
C GLY A 123 -7.67 0.58 16.34
N LEU A 124 -7.22 -0.21 15.36
CA LEU A 124 -6.78 0.27 14.05
C LEU A 124 -7.99 0.56 13.17
N THR A 125 -8.60 1.74 13.33
CA THR A 125 -9.87 2.10 12.68
C THR A 125 -9.73 3.30 11.72
N PRO A 126 -10.43 3.30 10.57
CA PRO A 126 -11.25 2.21 10.02
C PRO A 126 -10.39 1.13 9.33
N ILE A 127 -10.80 -0.14 9.48
CA ILE A 127 -10.25 -1.25 8.69
C ILE A 127 -10.92 -1.25 7.32
N LYS A 128 -10.11 -1.23 6.25
CA LYS A 128 -10.61 -1.25 4.87
C LYS A 128 -10.21 -2.53 4.16
N ILE A 129 -11.18 -3.27 3.63
CA ILE A 129 -10.93 -4.41 2.76
C ILE A 129 -10.77 -3.94 1.31
N ASN A 130 -9.69 -4.37 0.66
CA ASN A 130 -9.44 -4.18 -0.76
C ASN A 130 -9.62 -5.50 -1.49
N THR A 131 -10.52 -5.50 -2.46
CA THR A 131 -10.80 -6.65 -3.32
C THR A 131 -10.57 -6.25 -4.76
N VAL A 132 -9.69 -6.97 -5.46
CA VAL A 132 -9.48 -6.79 -6.90
C VAL A 132 -10.57 -7.53 -7.66
N LYS A 133 -11.34 -6.80 -8.47
CA LYS A 133 -12.33 -7.35 -9.40
C LYS A 133 -11.68 -7.63 -10.74
N THR A 134 -11.76 -8.87 -11.18
CA THR A 134 -11.39 -9.32 -12.53
C THR A 134 -12.67 -9.56 -13.36
N PRO A 135 -12.57 -9.66 -14.70
CA PRO A 135 -13.72 -10.07 -15.52
C PRO A 135 -14.29 -11.46 -15.16
N SER A 136 -13.50 -12.30 -14.48
CA SER A 136 -13.92 -13.62 -13.99
C SER A 136 -14.51 -13.62 -12.58
N SER A 137 -14.54 -12.48 -11.87
CA SER A 137 -15.10 -12.41 -10.52
C SER A 137 -16.61 -12.73 -10.52
N LYS A 138 -17.01 -13.73 -9.72
CA LYS A 138 -18.42 -14.13 -9.61
C LYS A 138 -19.17 -13.17 -8.70
N LYS A 139 -20.44 -12.90 -9.04
CA LYS A 139 -21.31 -12.04 -8.23
C LYS A 139 -21.47 -12.56 -6.79
N GLN A 140 -21.59 -13.88 -6.63
CA GLN A 140 -21.75 -14.51 -5.33
C GLN A 140 -20.58 -14.23 -4.38
N ASP A 141 -19.34 -14.27 -4.89
CA ASP A 141 -18.13 -14.00 -4.09
C ASP A 141 -18.07 -12.53 -3.63
N ILE A 142 -18.45 -11.62 -4.54
CA ILE A 142 -18.56 -10.19 -4.23
C ILE A 142 -19.60 -9.94 -3.15
N ASP A 143 -20.77 -10.58 -3.26
CA ASP A 143 -21.86 -10.39 -2.29
C ASP A 143 -21.50 -11.04 -0.93
N ALA A 144 -20.80 -12.18 -0.92
CA ALA A 144 -20.27 -12.78 0.29
C ALA A 144 -19.25 -11.87 1.00
N LEU A 145 -18.33 -11.24 0.26
CA LEU A 145 -17.37 -10.27 0.80
C LEU A 145 -18.06 -9.03 1.38
N LYS A 146 -19.10 -8.50 0.71
CA LYS A 146 -19.89 -7.39 1.24
C LYS A 146 -20.57 -7.77 2.54
N GLN A 147 -21.21 -8.95 2.59
CA GLN A 147 -21.89 -9.43 3.79
C GLN A 147 -20.91 -9.63 4.94
N PHE A 148 -19.75 -10.23 4.67
CA PHE A 148 -18.68 -10.37 5.66
C PHE A 148 -18.22 -9.02 6.20
N CYS A 149 -17.94 -8.05 5.32
CA CYS A 149 -17.51 -6.71 5.75
C CYS A 149 -18.60 -6.00 6.57
N ALA A 150 -19.88 -6.13 6.18
CA ALA A 150 -20.98 -5.55 6.93
C ALA A 150 -21.11 -6.15 8.33
N ASN A 151 -21.02 -7.47 8.46
CA ASN A 151 -21.10 -8.18 9.74
C ASN A 151 -19.93 -7.80 10.67
N GLU A 152 -18.74 -7.58 10.11
CA GLU A 152 -17.52 -7.27 10.86
C GLU A 152 -17.29 -5.75 11.06
N GLY A 153 -18.18 -4.88 10.57
CA GLY A 153 -18.03 -3.43 10.64
C GLY A 153 -16.88 -2.87 9.80
N LEU A 154 -16.51 -3.55 8.72
CA LEU A 154 -15.39 -3.21 7.84
C LEU A 154 -15.87 -2.40 6.63
N SER A 155 -15.03 -1.49 6.14
CA SER A 155 -15.29 -0.79 4.87
C SER A 155 -14.75 -1.60 3.70
N ILE A 156 -15.58 -1.99 2.73
CA ILE A 156 -15.14 -2.68 1.52
C ILE A 156 -14.84 -1.72 0.37
N ARG A 157 -13.81 -2.03 -0.42
CA ARG A 157 -13.44 -1.31 -1.64
C ARG A 157 -13.17 -2.29 -2.76
N PHE A 158 -13.71 -1.98 -3.94
CA PHE A 158 -13.47 -2.78 -5.14
C PHE A 158 -12.57 -2.05 -6.11
N ILE A 159 -11.47 -2.70 -6.45
CA ILE A 159 -10.45 -2.20 -7.36
C ILE A 159 -10.60 -3.00 -8.65
N ARG A 160 -11.05 -2.38 -9.75
CA ARG A 160 -10.99 -3.07 -11.04
C ARG A 160 -9.54 -3.41 -11.34
N GLN A 161 -9.28 -4.62 -11.84
CA GLN A 161 -7.94 -5.00 -12.28
C GLN A 161 -7.37 -3.90 -13.17
N MET A 162 -6.19 -3.43 -12.79
CA MET A 162 -5.47 -2.36 -13.47
C MET A 162 -4.35 -2.95 -14.29
N ASP A 163 -3.96 -2.23 -15.33
CA ASP A 163 -2.84 -2.58 -16.18
C ASP A 163 -1.95 -1.34 -16.40
N LEU A 164 -0.74 -1.40 -15.84
CA LEU A 164 0.23 -0.32 -15.91
C LEU A 164 0.77 -0.12 -17.33
N GLU A 165 0.88 -1.18 -18.12
CA GLU A 165 1.48 -1.13 -19.46
C GLU A 165 0.54 -0.47 -20.46
N THR A 166 -0.76 -0.78 -20.36
CA THR A 166 -1.80 -0.18 -21.20
C THR A 166 -2.36 1.11 -20.62
N GLY A 167 -2.13 1.38 -19.33
CA GLY A 167 -2.70 2.53 -18.63
C GLY A 167 -4.16 2.35 -18.27
N ASP A 168 -4.67 1.11 -18.23
CA ASP A 168 -6.03 0.82 -17.82
C ASP A 168 -6.17 0.89 -16.30
N PHE A 169 -7.01 1.81 -15.84
CA PHE A 169 -7.43 1.92 -14.45
C PHE A 169 -8.80 2.59 -14.37
N SER A 170 -9.46 2.40 -13.23
CA SER A 170 -10.73 3.08 -12.91
C SER A 170 -10.67 3.73 -11.53
N VAL A 171 -11.67 4.55 -11.25
CA VAL A 171 -11.94 4.97 -9.88
C VAL A 171 -12.30 3.72 -9.05
N VAL A 172 -11.71 3.62 -7.87
CA VAL A 172 -11.97 2.53 -6.91
C VAL A 172 -13.37 2.70 -6.32
N GLU A 173 -14.21 1.68 -6.41
CA GLU A 173 -15.52 1.69 -5.75
C GLU A 173 -15.33 1.68 -4.23
N GLY A 174 -16.02 2.56 -3.51
CA GLY A 174 -15.83 2.75 -2.06
C GLY A 174 -14.55 3.54 -1.68
N GLY A 175 -13.92 4.24 -2.63
CA GLY A 175 -12.77 5.09 -2.35
C GLY A 175 -12.44 6.11 -3.44
N GLU A 176 -11.27 6.74 -3.29
CA GLU A 176 -10.79 7.83 -4.18
C GLU A 176 -9.56 7.41 -5.01
N GLY A 177 -9.17 6.13 -4.94
CA GLY A 177 -8.09 5.59 -5.77
C GLY A 177 -8.46 5.71 -7.25
N GLY A 178 -7.50 5.97 -8.13
CA GLY A 178 -7.73 6.11 -9.57
C GLY A 178 -8.41 7.43 -10.02
N ASN A 179 -8.93 8.25 -9.10
CA ASN A 179 -9.47 9.56 -9.46
C ASN A 179 -8.34 10.60 -9.63
N CYS A 180 -7.89 10.79 -10.87
CA CYS A 180 -6.78 11.68 -11.19
C CYS A 180 -7.07 13.17 -10.88
N LYS A 181 -8.33 13.61 -10.98
CA LYS A 181 -8.73 15.02 -10.79
C LYS A 181 -8.43 15.54 -9.38
N ILE A 182 -8.40 14.65 -8.39
CA ILE A 182 -8.15 14.97 -6.98
C ILE A 182 -6.86 14.32 -6.46
N CYS A 183 -6.04 13.72 -7.34
CA CYS A 183 -4.89 12.94 -6.92
C CYS A 183 -3.74 13.84 -6.46
N ASN A 184 -3.41 13.77 -5.18
CA ASN A 184 -2.30 14.48 -4.54
C ASN A 184 -1.16 13.52 -4.08
N ARG A 185 -1.10 12.32 -4.66
CA ARG A 185 -0.19 11.25 -4.18
C ARG A 185 1.14 11.27 -4.93
N LEU A 186 2.24 11.16 -4.20
CA LEU A 186 3.53 10.72 -4.70
C LEU A 186 3.82 9.32 -4.14
N ARG A 187 4.79 8.61 -4.71
CA ARG A 187 5.23 7.32 -4.17
C ARG A 187 6.74 7.31 -4.03
N LEU A 188 7.23 7.07 -2.83
CA LEU A 188 8.61 6.68 -2.60
C LEU A 188 8.73 5.17 -2.86
N MET A 189 9.74 4.76 -3.61
CA MET A 189 10.06 3.37 -3.88
C MET A 189 11.13 2.89 -2.90
N ALA A 190 11.23 1.58 -2.69
CA ALA A 190 12.23 1.00 -1.78
C ALA A 190 13.68 1.41 -2.10
N ASN A 191 13.99 1.70 -3.37
CA ASN A 191 15.32 2.14 -3.83
C ASN A 191 15.57 3.67 -3.75
N GLY A 192 14.62 4.42 -3.20
CA GLY A 192 14.71 5.87 -3.09
C GLY A 192 14.18 6.66 -4.29
N GLU A 193 13.59 6.01 -5.29
CA GLU A 193 12.93 6.72 -6.39
C GLU A 193 11.59 7.33 -5.93
N ILE A 194 11.41 8.65 -6.07
CA ILE A 194 10.13 9.32 -5.90
C ILE A 194 9.39 9.36 -7.24
N LYS A 195 8.26 8.68 -7.31
CA LYS A 195 7.39 8.61 -8.48
C LYS A 195 6.27 9.64 -8.40
N PRO A 196 6.02 10.39 -9.50
CA PRO A 196 4.93 11.36 -9.59
C PRO A 196 3.53 10.73 -9.62
N CYS A 197 3.46 9.50 -10.13
CA CYS A 197 2.24 8.73 -10.34
C CYS A 197 2.59 7.24 -10.43
N LEU A 198 1.65 6.39 -10.02
CA LEU A 198 1.73 4.93 -10.21
C LEU A 198 1.81 4.55 -11.70
N PHE A 199 1.09 5.29 -12.55
CA PHE A 199 1.05 5.14 -14.00
C PHE A 199 1.95 6.19 -14.66
N SER A 200 3.22 6.23 -14.25
CA SER A 200 4.26 7.02 -14.89
C SER A 200 5.54 6.21 -14.96
N GLY A 201 6.22 6.27 -16.10
CA GLY A 201 7.58 5.74 -16.26
C GLY A 201 8.66 6.62 -15.64
N LYS A 202 8.31 7.83 -15.18
CA LYS A 202 9.25 8.76 -14.53
C LYS A 202 9.43 8.42 -13.05
N GLY A 203 10.60 8.74 -12.53
CA GLY A 203 10.89 8.81 -11.12
C GLY A 203 12.25 9.47 -10.89
N PHE A 204 12.47 9.95 -9.67
CA PHE A 204 13.62 10.79 -9.32
C PHE A 204 14.24 10.26 -8.04
N ASN A 205 15.50 9.81 -8.10
CA ASN A 205 16.14 9.16 -6.96
C ASN A 205 16.67 10.18 -5.95
N VAL A 206 16.33 10.00 -4.67
CA VAL A 206 16.80 10.87 -3.59
C VAL A 206 18.32 10.79 -3.35
N LYS A 207 18.96 9.66 -3.66
CA LYS A 207 20.42 9.49 -3.58
C LYS A 207 21.15 10.24 -4.70
N GLU A 208 20.51 10.45 -5.84
CA GLU A 208 21.09 11.15 -7.00
C GLU A 208 20.85 12.66 -6.95
N HIS A 209 19.63 13.09 -6.63
CA HIS A 209 19.23 14.49 -6.68
C HIS A 209 19.26 15.20 -5.32
N GLY A 210 19.31 14.44 -4.22
CA GLY A 210 18.93 14.93 -2.90
C GLY A 210 17.40 14.94 -2.71
N ILE A 211 16.97 14.83 -1.45
CA ILE A 211 15.56 14.59 -1.11
C ILE A 211 14.63 15.71 -1.61
N LYS A 212 14.97 16.97 -1.30
CA LYS A 212 14.13 18.12 -1.63
C LYS A 212 13.97 18.28 -3.15
N GLU A 213 15.06 18.18 -3.90
CA GLU A 213 15.03 18.31 -5.36
C GLU A 213 14.25 17.15 -6.00
N ALA A 214 14.43 15.92 -5.52
CA ALA A 214 13.65 14.77 -6.00
C ALA A 214 12.14 14.98 -5.81
N PHE A 215 11.70 15.56 -4.68
CA PHE A 215 10.30 15.95 -4.50
C PHE A 215 9.84 17.00 -5.51
N MET A 216 10.62 18.06 -5.72
CA MET A 216 10.26 19.14 -6.64
C MET A 216 10.16 18.64 -8.08
N LEU A 217 11.12 17.80 -8.52
CA LEU A 217 11.09 17.15 -9.83
C LEU A 217 9.88 16.24 -9.98
N ALA A 218 9.57 15.43 -8.96
CA ALA A 218 8.39 14.57 -8.97
C ALA A 218 7.07 15.37 -9.02
N LEU A 219 6.98 16.48 -8.28
CA LEU A 219 5.80 17.36 -8.32
C LEU A 219 5.65 18.01 -9.70
N GLY A 220 6.72 18.56 -10.26
CA GLY A 220 6.71 19.17 -11.60
C GLY A 220 6.43 18.16 -12.72
N ALA A 221 6.78 16.89 -12.51
CA ALA A 221 6.52 15.81 -13.45
C ALA A 221 5.17 15.11 -13.23
N LYS A 222 4.33 15.58 -12.30
CA LYS A 222 3.03 14.98 -12.00
C LYS A 222 2.08 15.09 -13.20
N PRO A 223 1.67 13.97 -13.82
CA PRO A 223 0.81 14.04 -14.99
C PRO A 223 -0.63 14.38 -14.59
N ALA A 224 -1.35 15.06 -15.49
CA ALA A 224 -2.77 15.38 -15.29
C ALA A 224 -3.65 14.12 -15.15
N ARG A 225 -3.25 13.02 -15.79
CA ARG A 225 -3.83 11.67 -15.65
C ARG A 225 -2.74 10.61 -15.74
N GLY A 226 -2.96 9.46 -15.12
CA GLY A 226 -2.12 8.28 -15.34
C GLY A 226 -1.97 8.00 -16.84
N THR A 227 -0.75 7.70 -17.26
CA THR A 227 -0.43 7.31 -18.63
C THR A 227 -0.09 5.83 -18.64
N VAL A 228 1.17 5.47 -18.90
CA VAL A 228 1.66 4.11 -18.93
C VAL A 228 2.94 4.02 -18.10
N SER A 229 3.19 2.85 -17.54
CA SER A 229 4.45 2.52 -16.87
C SER A 229 4.87 1.13 -17.31
N LYS A 230 5.83 1.07 -18.23
CA LYS A 230 6.38 -0.20 -18.77
C LYS A 230 7.57 -0.72 -17.97
N ASN A 231 8.15 0.12 -17.11
CA ASN A 231 9.37 -0.19 -16.39
C ASN A 231 9.11 -0.90 -15.05
N HIS A 232 7.84 -1.03 -14.64
CA HIS A 232 7.51 -1.60 -13.34
C HIS A 232 6.21 -2.42 -13.39
N LYS A 233 6.15 -3.45 -12.55
CA LYS A 233 4.94 -4.25 -12.31
C LYS A 233 4.44 -3.99 -10.89
N PHE A 234 3.14 -4.15 -10.62
CA PHE A 234 2.54 -3.86 -9.30
C PHE A 234 3.31 -4.45 -8.11
N TYR A 235 3.90 -5.65 -8.27
CA TYR A 235 4.66 -6.32 -7.22
C TYR A 235 6.08 -5.75 -6.98
N ASN A 236 6.59 -4.92 -7.90
CA ASN A 236 7.89 -4.24 -7.82
C ASN A 236 7.77 -2.73 -7.55
N ILE A 237 6.55 -2.21 -7.36
CA ILE A 237 6.33 -0.79 -7.02
C ILE A 237 6.13 -0.61 -5.51
N GLY A 238 6.57 -1.59 -4.71
CA GLY A 238 6.50 -1.50 -3.25
C GLY A 238 7.25 -0.29 -2.68
N GLY A 239 6.67 0.34 -1.66
CA GLY A 239 7.19 1.55 -1.03
C GLY A 239 6.50 1.85 0.29
#